data_AF-A0A0F9T190-F1
#
_entry.id   AF-A0A0F9T190-F1
#
_cell.length_a   1.000
_cell.length_b   1.000
_cell.length_c   1.000
_cell.angle_alpha   90.00
_cell.angle_beta   90.00
_cell.angle_gamma   90.00
#
_symmetry.space_group_name_H-M   'P 1'
#
loop_
_entity.id
_entity.type
_entity.pdbx_description
1 polymer ?
#
loop_
_entity_poly.entity_id
_entity_poly.type
_entity_poly.pdbx_seq_one_letter_code
_entity_poly.pdbx_strand_id
1 'polypeptide(L)'
;MAIEDFNTYSETDPGSMIVKGTRRVEWTDLTRNKEAYVWKDKTAGFFDGDFTHYLTIRVTADLSESNAQFNYWALANVVDEWKGIEDASEDMLAIAHSHPTSPDRIELNVIEVDGGARYGSVDYVMTLNTNYYLKIVRDESVGTYGTIYCYIYSDAARTTLLATISVTLHSSKKDFRYIYGVMTYNGATPHKASAYSEDLELLASLETPSVTTLSMTDYATTTITGNGVINSLGLSAVTAHGHAWNTTIDPVTGDNNVDNGTGSLGVFTSAITGLIDGQTYWARAYATNSEGTTYGANVKFTTNRSNLELIPGEYSIKGEKLHYVSKTGKEYEVQGIAV
;
A
#
# COMPACT_ATOMS: atom_id res chain seq x y z
N MET A 1 9.91 9.02 3.78
CA MET A 1 10.60 7.89 4.43
C MET A 1 12.11 8.09 4.22
N ALA A 2 12.99 7.22 4.73
CA ALA A 2 14.42 7.40 4.53
C ALA A 2 14.85 6.91 3.14
N ILE A 3 15.73 7.67 2.50
CA ILE A 3 16.40 7.24 1.26
C ILE A 3 17.33 6.07 1.57
N GLU A 4 17.34 5.05 0.72
CA GLU A 4 18.17 3.86 0.89
C GLU A 4 19.66 4.20 0.83
N ASP A 5 20.43 3.61 1.74
CA ASP A 5 21.89 3.68 1.75
C ASP A 5 22.47 2.50 0.95
N PHE A 6 22.98 2.76 -0.25
CA PHE A 6 23.56 1.72 -1.10
C PHE A 6 24.87 1.14 -0.56
N ASN A 7 25.52 1.75 0.44
CA ASN A 7 26.63 1.08 1.12
C ASN A 7 26.18 -0.18 1.85
N THR A 8 24.90 -0.25 2.24
CA THR A 8 24.28 -1.43 2.88
C THR A 8 23.90 -2.53 1.90
N TYR A 9 23.98 -2.27 0.59
CA TYR A 9 23.65 -3.25 -0.44
C TYR A 9 24.83 -4.17 -0.70
N SER A 10 24.54 -5.44 -0.97
CA SER A 10 25.51 -6.39 -1.51
C SER A 10 25.86 -6.03 -2.96
N GLU A 11 27.04 -6.46 -3.41
CA GLU A 11 27.55 -6.17 -4.74
C GLU A 11 28.23 -7.39 -5.34
N THR A 12 27.91 -7.66 -6.60
CA THR A 12 28.70 -8.50 -7.49
C THR A 12 29.21 -7.59 -8.61
N ASP A 13 30.52 -7.39 -8.71
CA ASP A 13 31.14 -6.55 -9.75
C ASP A 13 32.59 -6.96 -10.02
N PRO A 14 32.80 -8.02 -10.83
CA PRO A 14 34.15 -8.54 -11.12
C PRO A 14 35.02 -7.56 -11.92
N GLY A 15 34.46 -6.47 -12.46
CA GLY A 15 35.20 -5.46 -13.21
C GLY A 15 35.44 -4.15 -12.46
N SER A 16 34.94 -4.00 -11.24
CA SER A 16 35.00 -2.75 -10.46
C SER A 16 34.50 -1.54 -11.26
N MET A 17 33.42 -1.74 -12.03
CA MET A 17 32.76 -0.74 -12.86
C MET A 17 31.69 0.03 -12.08
N ILE A 18 31.30 -0.43 -10.89
CA ILE A 18 30.26 0.11 -10.03
C ILE A 18 30.87 0.76 -8.79
N VAL A 19 30.34 1.92 -8.42
CA VAL A 19 30.69 2.65 -7.21
C VAL A 19 29.41 2.93 -6.43
N LYS A 20 29.32 2.38 -5.21
CA LYS A 20 28.22 2.63 -4.28
C LYS A 20 28.54 3.82 -3.38
N GLY A 21 27.52 4.58 -3.05
CA GLY A 21 27.55 5.63 -2.04
C GLY A 21 26.29 5.62 -1.19
N THR A 22 26.16 6.58 -0.26
CA THR A 22 25.02 6.63 0.66
C THR A 22 23.68 6.92 -0.01
N ARG A 23 23.70 7.40 -1.26
CA ARG A 23 22.50 7.79 -2.00
C ARG A 23 22.54 7.43 -3.47
N ARG A 24 23.69 7.01 -3.99
CA ARG A 24 23.93 6.81 -5.42
C ARG A 24 24.62 5.48 -5.65
N VAL A 25 24.21 4.78 -6.70
CA VAL A 25 25.02 3.77 -7.37
C VAL A 25 25.37 4.33 -8.73
N GLU A 26 26.66 4.48 -8.99
CA GLU A 26 27.19 5.00 -10.24
C GLU A 26 27.99 3.90 -10.93
N TRP A 27 27.93 3.85 -12.25
CA TRP A 27 28.73 2.91 -13.02
C TRP A 27 29.32 3.58 -14.24
N THR A 28 30.55 3.17 -14.56
CA THR A 28 31.33 3.68 -15.68
C THR A 28 31.71 2.54 -16.60
N ASP A 29 31.37 2.67 -17.89
CA ASP A 29 31.66 1.68 -18.92
C ASP A 29 31.21 0.26 -18.54
N LEU A 30 30.09 0.17 -17.80
CA LEU A 30 29.52 -1.10 -17.38
C LEU A 30 29.13 -1.88 -18.62
N THR A 31 29.70 -3.06 -18.82
CA THR A 31 29.51 -3.86 -20.03
C THR A 31 28.41 -4.89 -19.83
N ARG A 32 27.49 -5.01 -20.81
CA ARG A 32 26.38 -5.97 -20.74
C ARG A 32 26.81 -7.42 -20.93
N ASN A 33 28.10 -7.76 -20.92
CA ASN A 33 28.62 -9.15 -20.93
C ASN A 33 29.33 -9.54 -19.63
N LYS A 34 29.01 -8.82 -18.56
CA LYS A 34 29.48 -9.08 -17.22
C LYS A 34 28.30 -9.35 -16.32
N GLU A 35 28.46 -10.30 -15.42
CA GLU A 35 27.64 -10.45 -14.23
C GLU A 35 27.99 -9.30 -13.28
N ALA A 36 27.14 -8.27 -13.22
CA ALA A 36 27.36 -7.15 -12.31
C ALA A 36 26.04 -6.55 -11.83
N TYR A 37 25.87 -6.43 -10.51
CA TYR A 37 24.64 -5.92 -9.90
C TYR A 37 24.86 -5.52 -8.43
N VAL A 38 24.04 -4.57 -7.96
CA VAL A 38 24.00 -4.11 -6.56
C VAL A 38 22.60 -4.36 -6.03
N TRP A 39 22.49 -5.09 -4.92
CA TRP A 39 21.22 -5.64 -4.45
C TRP A 39 21.09 -5.68 -2.93
N LYS A 40 19.86 -5.75 -2.44
CA LYS A 40 19.57 -5.88 -1.00
C LYS A 40 18.43 -6.85 -0.77
N ASP A 41 18.63 -7.71 0.23
CA ASP A 41 17.58 -8.57 0.76
C ASP A 41 16.64 -7.75 1.65
N LYS A 42 15.37 -7.69 1.27
CA LYS A 42 14.31 -7.06 2.07
C LYS A 42 13.46 -8.08 2.80
N THR A 43 13.83 -9.36 2.77
CA THR A 43 13.09 -10.54 3.23
C THR A 43 11.99 -11.01 2.27
N ALA A 44 11.60 -12.27 2.39
CA ALA A 44 10.65 -12.90 1.47
C ALA A 44 9.29 -12.20 1.49
N GLY A 45 8.75 -11.87 0.32
CA GLY A 45 7.46 -11.20 0.19
C GLY A 45 7.44 -9.75 0.69
N PHE A 46 8.60 -9.07 0.78
CA PHE A 46 8.61 -7.67 1.22
C PHE A 46 7.84 -6.74 0.27
N PHE A 47 7.81 -7.07 -1.03
CA PHE A 47 7.06 -6.31 -2.04
C PHE A 47 5.84 -7.12 -2.48
N ASP A 48 4.86 -7.31 -1.60
CA ASP A 48 3.67 -8.17 -1.75
C ASP A 48 2.36 -7.43 -2.06
N GLY A 49 2.44 -6.15 -2.41
CA GLY A 49 1.27 -5.35 -2.78
C GLY A 49 1.64 -4.02 -3.42
N ASP A 50 0.75 -3.04 -3.28
CA ASP A 50 0.96 -1.70 -3.83
C ASP A 50 2.19 -1.02 -3.22
N PHE A 51 2.95 -0.34 -4.07
CA PHE A 51 4.10 0.44 -3.61
C PHE A 51 4.30 1.67 -4.49
N THR A 52 5.00 2.65 -3.94
CA THR A 52 5.51 3.80 -4.68
C THR A 52 6.99 3.99 -4.38
N HIS A 53 7.83 3.80 -5.38
CA HIS A 53 9.26 4.09 -5.25
C HIS A 53 9.62 5.34 -6.02
N TYR A 54 10.61 6.06 -5.51
CA TYR A 54 11.19 7.21 -6.19
C TYR A 54 12.67 6.95 -6.42
N LEU A 55 13.18 7.36 -7.57
CA LEU A 55 14.62 7.51 -7.78
C LEU A 55 14.89 8.60 -8.82
N THR A 56 16.15 8.97 -8.97
CA THR A 56 16.67 9.80 -10.05
C THR A 56 17.62 8.95 -10.87
N ILE A 57 17.56 9.07 -12.20
CA ILE A 57 18.49 8.41 -13.11
C ILE A 57 19.13 9.41 -14.06
N ARG A 58 20.32 9.06 -14.55
CA ARG A 58 21.00 9.80 -15.61
C ARG A 58 21.92 8.86 -16.38
N VAL A 59 21.80 8.86 -17.71
CA VAL A 59 22.79 8.23 -18.59
C VAL A 59 23.82 9.28 -19.00
N THR A 60 25.09 9.01 -18.77
CA THR A 60 26.20 9.92 -19.07
C THR A 60 26.90 9.56 -20.39
N ALA A 61 26.99 8.27 -20.71
CA ALA A 61 27.54 7.78 -21.98
C ALA A 61 26.91 6.44 -22.39
N ASP A 62 26.20 6.42 -23.52
CA ASP A 62 25.64 5.20 -24.14
C ASP A 62 25.25 5.42 -25.63
N LEU A 63 25.49 6.62 -26.19
CA LEU A 63 25.25 6.86 -27.62
C LEU A 63 26.25 6.05 -28.44
N SER A 64 25.79 5.40 -29.50
CA SER A 64 26.53 4.47 -30.38
C SER A 64 26.79 3.06 -29.83
N GLU A 65 26.20 2.68 -28.70
CA GLU A 65 26.32 1.34 -28.11
C GLU A 65 25.04 0.51 -28.33
N SER A 66 24.68 0.28 -29.59
CA SER A 66 23.48 -0.48 -29.95
C SER A 66 23.42 -1.83 -29.22
N ASN A 67 22.26 -2.16 -28.67
CA ASN A 67 21.94 -3.29 -27.80
C ASN A 67 22.49 -3.23 -26.38
N ALA A 68 23.00 -2.08 -25.90
CA ALA A 68 23.18 -1.83 -24.47
C ALA A 68 21.86 -2.07 -23.69
N GLN A 69 21.93 -2.78 -22.55
CA GLN A 69 20.78 -3.19 -21.75
C GLN A 69 21.15 -3.30 -20.27
N PHE A 70 20.55 -2.46 -19.43
CA PHE A 70 20.84 -2.35 -18.00
C PHE A 70 19.60 -1.85 -17.24
N ASN A 71 19.53 -2.17 -15.95
CA ASN A 71 18.44 -1.80 -15.07
C ASN A 71 18.92 -0.73 -14.09
N TYR A 72 18.10 0.29 -13.80
CA TYR A 72 18.34 1.27 -12.73
C TYR A 72 17.69 0.88 -11.41
N TRP A 73 16.72 -0.02 -11.50
CA TRP A 73 15.89 -0.52 -10.44
C TRP A 73 15.32 -1.86 -10.88
N ALA A 74 15.36 -2.86 -10.03
CA ALA A 74 14.65 -4.12 -10.28
C ALA A 74 14.20 -4.78 -8.97
N LEU A 75 13.18 -5.61 -9.07
CA LEU A 75 12.71 -6.53 -8.04
C LEU A 75 12.76 -7.96 -8.55
N ALA A 76 13.29 -8.89 -7.76
CA ALA A 76 13.33 -10.31 -8.09
C ALA A 76 13.27 -11.19 -6.83
N ASN A 77 13.06 -12.49 -7.01
CA ASN A 77 13.07 -13.50 -5.92
C ASN A 77 14.35 -14.33 -5.85
N VAL A 78 15.24 -14.13 -6.81
CA VAL A 78 16.58 -14.73 -6.87
C VAL A 78 17.64 -13.64 -6.95
N VAL A 79 18.86 -13.99 -6.55
CA VAL A 79 20.05 -13.14 -6.69
C VAL A 79 20.81 -13.59 -7.92
N ASP A 80 20.69 -12.84 -9.02
CA ASP A 80 21.32 -13.14 -10.30
C ASP A 80 21.28 -11.89 -11.20
N GLU A 81 22.02 -11.87 -12.30
CA GLU A 81 21.86 -10.84 -13.32
C GLU A 81 20.60 -11.07 -14.18
N TRP A 82 20.21 -10.06 -14.96
CA TRP A 82 18.93 -10.09 -15.66
C TRP A 82 18.82 -11.29 -16.64
N LYS A 83 19.85 -11.63 -17.41
CA LYS A 83 19.77 -12.84 -18.26
C LYS A 83 19.75 -14.14 -17.45
N GLY A 84 20.44 -14.21 -16.32
CA GLY A 84 20.42 -15.38 -15.45
C GLY A 84 19.00 -15.65 -14.93
N ILE A 85 18.30 -14.59 -14.48
CA ILE A 85 16.88 -14.63 -14.11
C ILE A 85 16.01 -15.17 -15.26
N GLU A 86 16.22 -14.68 -16.48
CA GLU A 86 15.44 -15.15 -17.64
C GLU A 86 15.71 -16.61 -17.99
N ASP A 87 16.98 -17.00 -18.07
CA ASP A 87 17.40 -18.35 -18.41
C ASP A 87 16.94 -19.37 -17.35
N ALA A 88 16.83 -18.94 -16.09
CA ALA A 88 16.30 -19.72 -14.98
C ALA A 88 14.77 -19.81 -14.96
N SER A 89 14.06 -19.15 -15.89
CA SER A 89 12.59 -19.05 -15.89
C SER A 89 12.03 -18.41 -14.62
N GLU A 90 12.76 -17.46 -14.05
CA GLU A 90 12.38 -16.71 -12.86
C GLU A 90 11.63 -15.43 -13.22
N ASP A 91 11.12 -14.76 -12.20
CA ASP A 91 10.35 -13.52 -12.32
C ASP A 91 11.15 -12.28 -11.93
N MET A 92 10.93 -11.18 -12.65
CA MET A 92 11.52 -9.87 -12.31
C MET A 92 10.62 -8.72 -12.77
N LEU A 93 10.61 -7.62 -12.02
CA LEU A 93 10.16 -6.31 -12.49
C LEU A 93 11.35 -5.38 -12.58
N ALA A 94 11.46 -4.59 -13.64
CA ALA A 94 12.58 -3.67 -13.82
C ALA A 94 12.18 -2.35 -14.47
N ILE A 95 12.87 -1.29 -14.07
CA ILE A 95 13.02 -0.09 -14.88
C ILE A 95 14.38 -0.20 -15.55
N ALA A 96 14.36 -0.38 -16.86
CA ALA A 96 15.56 -0.62 -17.65
C ALA A 96 15.72 0.44 -18.72
N HIS A 97 16.96 0.64 -19.16
CA HIS A 97 17.19 1.19 -20.47
C HIS A 97 17.55 0.09 -21.46
N SER A 98 17.13 0.29 -22.70
CA SER A 98 17.58 -0.46 -23.86
C SER A 98 17.97 0.47 -24.98
N HIS A 99 18.95 0.05 -25.77
CA HIS A 99 19.39 0.78 -26.95
C HIS A 99 19.10 -0.06 -28.21
N PRO A 100 17.91 -0.02 -28.82
CA PRO A 100 17.67 -0.83 -30.02
C PRO A 100 18.57 -0.42 -31.19
N THR A 101 18.95 -1.40 -32.02
CA THR A 101 19.76 -1.16 -33.24
C THR A 101 19.06 -0.24 -34.25
N SER A 102 17.73 -0.18 -34.27
CA SER A 102 16.98 0.66 -35.21
C SER A 102 15.61 1.07 -34.67
N PRO A 103 15.32 2.39 -34.56
CA PRO A 103 16.29 3.49 -34.63
C PRO A 103 17.30 3.48 -33.47
N ASP A 104 18.57 3.78 -33.76
CA ASP A 104 19.66 3.84 -32.76
C ASP A 104 19.46 5.02 -31.79
N ARG A 105 18.91 4.72 -30.61
CA ARG A 105 18.69 5.68 -29.51
C ARG A 105 18.52 4.95 -28.19
N ILE A 106 18.69 5.68 -27.09
CA ILE A 106 18.51 5.15 -25.74
C ILE A 106 17.04 5.31 -25.34
N GLU A 107 16.46 4.25 -24.83
CA GLU A 107 15.06 4.18 -24.46
C GLU A 107 14.89 3.67 -23.04
N LEU A 108 13.98 4.27 -22.27
CA LEU A 108 13.57 3.83 -20.95
C LEU A 108 12.29 3.00 -21.05
N ASN A 109 12.25 1.87 -20.37
CA ASN A 109 11.09 0.99 -20.33
C ASN A 109 10.83 0.39 -18.94
N VAL A 110 9.59 -0.04 -18.74
CA VAL A 110 9.19 -0.96 -17.67
C VAL A 110 9.19 -2.35 -18.27
N ILE A 111 9.83 -3.30 -17.60
CA ILE A 111 9.92 -4.69 -18.03
C ILE A 111 9.38 -5.59 -16.94
N GLU A 112 8.55 -6.54 -17.35
CA GLU A 112 8.23 -7.75 -16.62
C GLU A 112 8.99 -8.91 -17.27
N VAL A 113 9.70 -9.68 -16.46
CA VAL A 113 10.07 -11.05 -16.77
C VAL A 113 9.08 -11.94 -16.03
N ASP A 114 8.33 -12.76 -16.77
CA ASP A 114 7.31 -13.68 -16.25
C ASP A 114 7.65 -15.11 -16.70
N GLY A 115 8.15 -15.93 -15.78
CA GLY A 115 8.63 -17.27 -16.08
C GLY A 115 9.74 -17.28 -17.15
N GLY A 116 10.62 -16.28 -17.13
CA GLY A 116 11.67 -16.06 -18.14
C GLY A 116 11.22 -15.39 -19.45
N ALA A 117 9.93 -15.20 -19.68
CA ALA A 117 9.43 -14.47 -20.84
C ALA A 117 9.39 -12.96 -20.58
N ARG A 118 9.85 -12.16 -21.54
CA ARG A 118 9.89 -10.69 -21.43
C ARG A 118 8.65 -10.01 -21.98
N TYR A 119 8.16 -9.06 -21.20
CA TYR A 119 7.08 -8.17 -21.57
C TYR A 119 7.45 -6.73 -21.20
N GLY A 120 7.34 -5.82 -22.15
CA GLY A 120 7.78 -4.44 -22.00
C GLY A 120 6.66 -3.43 -22.19
N SER A 121 6.86 -2.22 -21.65
CA SER A 121 6.03 -1.05 -21.94
C SER A 121 6.21 -0.55 -23.37
N VAL A 122 5.47 0.51 -23.73
CA VAL A 122 5.91 1.43 -24.80
C VAL A 122 7.02 2.31 -24.24
N ASP A 123 8.10 2.47 -24.99
CA ASP A 123 9.33 3.05 -24.48
C ASP A 123 9.38 4.59 -24.56
N TYR A 124 10.14 5.20 -23.65
CA TYR A 124 10.40 6.65 -23.64
C TYR A 124 11.83 6.95 -24.11
N VAL A 125 11.98 7.77 -25.15
CA VAL A 125 13.31 8.14 -25.68
C VAL A 125 14.01 9.11 -24.72
N MET A 126 15.19 8.71 -24.26
CA MET A 126 16.01 9.49 -23.33
C MET A 126 17.02 10.37 -24.06
N THR A 127 17.40 11.47 -23.41
CA THR A 127 18.52 12.33 -23.80
C THR A 127 19.68 12.07 -22.85
N LEU A 128 20.89 11.87 -23.38
CA LEU A 128 22.09 11.80 -22.56
C LEU A 128 22.25 13.04 -21.70
N ASN A 129 22.94 12.87 -20.57
CA ASN A 129 23.30 13.95 -19.66
C ASN A 129 22.10 14.75 -19.12
N THR A 130 20.93 14.10 -19.10
CA THR A 130 19.69 14.65 -18.57
C THR A 130 19.28 13.83 -17.35
N ASN A 131 18.93 14.52 -16.26
CA ASN A 131 18.37 13.88 -15.08
C ASN A 131 16.89 13.62 -15.32
N TYR A 132 16.46 12.40 -15.05
CA TYR A 132 15.06 12.03 -15.03
C TYR A 132 14.68 11.61 -13.62
N TYR A 133 13.59 12.18 -13.12
CA TYR A 133 13.09 11.90 -11.80
C TYR A 133 11.91 10.95 -11.94
N LEU A 134 12.04 9.75 -11.40
CA LEU A 134 11.09 8.68 -11.59
C LEU A 134 10.19 8.52 -10.37
N LYS A 135 8.94 8.15 -10.62
CA LYS A 135 8.00 7.58 -9.65
C LYS A 135 7.53 6.24 -10.21
N ILE A 136 7.88 5.15 -9.55
CA ILE A 136 7.49 3.79 -9.90
C ILE A 136 6.32 3.41 -9.00
N VAL A 137 5.21 2.96 -9.56
CA VAL A 137 4.01 2.58 -8.80
C VAL A 137 3.59 1.17 -9.19
N ARG A 138 3.35 0.31 -8.20
CA ARG A 138 2.55 -0.90 -8.37
C ARG A 138 1.12 -0.60 -7.92
N ASP A 139 0.17 -0.90 -8.78
CA ASP A 139 -1.27 -0.81 -8.53
C ASP A 139 -1.91 -2.17 -8.88
N GLU A 140 -2.21 -2.95 -7.86
CA GLU A 140 -2.83 -4.27 -7.96
C GLU A 140 -4.31 -4.22 -8.35
N SER A 141 -4.93 -3.04 -8.28
CA SER A 141 -6.34 -2.85 -8.65
C SER A 141 -6.54 -2.69 -10.15
N VAL A 142 -5.46 -2.42 -10.92
CA VAL A 142 -5.52 -2.19 -12.37
C VAL A 142 -4.89 -3.36 -13.14
N GLY A 143 -5.66 -4.00 -14.00
CA GLY A 143 -5.26 -5.23 -14.69
C GLY A 143 -5.59 -6.47 -13.88
N THR A 144 -5.57 -7.65 -14.49
CA THR A 144 -5.98 -8.90 -13.80
C THR A 144 -5.04 -9.26 -12.65
N TYR A 145 -3.76 -8.91 -12.77
CA TYR A 145 -2.72 -9.24 -11.79
C TYR A 145 -2.00 -8.01 -11.26
N GLY A 146 -2.49 -6.80 -11.58
CA GLY A 146 -1.85 -5.53 -11.28
C GLY A 146 -1.08 -4.95 -12.46
N THR A 147 -0.72 -3.67 -12.32
CA THR A 147 0.03 -2.92 -13.32
C THR A 147 1.15 -2.14 -12.65
N ILE A 148 2.32 -2.13 -13.30
CA ILE A 148 3.44 -1.30 -12.91
C ILE A 148 3.48 -0.07 -13.81
N TYR A 149 3.53 1.10 -13.19
CA TYR A 149 3.70 2.39 -13.83
C TYR A 149 5.07 2.98 -13.50
N CYS A 150 5.71 3.60 -14.48
CA CYS A 150 6.80 4.54 -14.25
C CYS A 150 6.41 5.90 -14.84
N TYR A 151 6.26 6.88 -13.95
CA TYR A 151 6.04 8.28 -14.29
C TYR A 151 7.40 8.98 -14.36
N ILE A 152 7.67 9.65 -15.47
CA ILE A 152 8.95 10.24 -15.80
C ILE A 152 8.80 11.77 -15.72
N TYR A 153 9.58 12.42 -14.87
CA TYR A 153 9.51 13.88 -14.66
C TYR A 153 10.82 14.56 -15.02
N SER A 154 10.74 15.84 -15.43
CA SER A 154 11.92 16.67 -15.73
C SER A 154 12.49 17.41 -14.52
N ASP A 155 11.77 17.45 -13.39
CA ASP A 155 12.15 18.20 -12.20
C ASP A 155 12.13 17.34 -10.92
N ALA A 156 13.00 17.67 -9.97
CA ALA A 156 13.17 16.92 -8.72
C ALA A 156 11.92 16.90 -7.83
N ALA A 157 11.08 17.94 -7.93
CA ALA A 157 9.80 17.99 -7.22
C ALA A 157 8.73 17.10 -7.86
N ARG A 158 9.02 16.49 -9.03
CA ARG A 158 8.12 15.61 -9.80
C ARG A 158 6.79 16.28 -10.13
N THR A 159 6.86 17.52 -10.60
CA THR A 159 5.69 18.35 -10.95
C THR A 159 5.42 18.43 -12.46
N THR A 160 6.45 18.31 -13.28
CA THR A 160 6.40 18.38 -14.75
C THR A 160 6.56 16.98 -15.33
N LEU A 161 5.43 16.33 -15.62
CA LEU A 161 5.39 15.00 -16.21
C LEU A 161 5.78 15.04 -17.70
N LEU A 162 6.76 14.22 -18.08
CA LEU A 162 7.20 14.03 -19.47
C LEU A 162 6.45 12.89 -20.14
N ALA A 163 6.32 11.77 -19.44
CA ALA A 163 5.64 10.57 -19.92
C ALA A 163 5.26 9.64 -18.77
N THR A 164 4.31 8.76 -19.06
CA THR A 164 4.00 7.58 -18.23
C THR A 164 4.16 6.35 -19.11
N ILE A 165 4.96 5.41 -18.66
CA ILE A 165 5.16 4.10 -19.30
C ILE A 165 4.68 3.02 -18.32
N SER A 166 4.14 1.92 -18.81
CA SER A 166 3.56 0.88 -17.94
C SER A 166 3.54 -0.49 -18.57
N VAL A 167 3.53 -1.51 -17.71
CA VAL A 167 3.27 -2.91 -18.08
C VAL A 167 2.23 -3.50 -17.12
N THR A 168 1.20 -4.13 -17.68
CA THR A 168 0.24 -4.93 -16.90
C THR A 168 0.80 -6.34 -16.75
N LEU A 169 0.79 -6.88 -15.53
CA LEU A 169 1.39 -8.17 -15.23
C LEU A 169 0.69 -9.31 -15.98
N HIS A 170 1.47 -10.25 -16.51
CA HIS A 170 1.00 -11.17 -17.55
C HIS A 170 0.20 -12.35 -17.03
N SER A 171 0.75 -13.11 -16.09
CA SER A 171 0.16 -14.41 -15.70
C SER A 171 -0.21 -14.55 -14.22
N SER A 172 0.35 -13.71 -13.35
CA SER A 172 0.22 -13.87 -11.89
C SER A 172 0.52 -12.57 -11.15
N LYS A 173 -0.03 -12.45 -9.93
CA LYS A 173 0.50 -11.48 -8.96
C LYS A 173 1.90 -11.94 -8.55
N LYS A 174 2.83 -11.00 -8.39
CA LYS A 174 4.24 -11.29 -8.15
C LYS A 174 4.74 -10.62 -6.90
N ASP A 175 5.12 -11.38 -5.89
CA ASP A 175 5.66 -10.81 -4.66
C ASP A 175 7.17 -10.96 -4.67
N PHE A 176 7.91 -9.91 -4.31
CA PHE A 176 9.37 -9.91 -4.45
C PHE A 176 10.10 -9.75 -3.13
N ARG A 177 11.35 -10.25 -3.10
CA ARG A 177 12.25 -10.22 -1.95
C ARG A 177 13.40 -9.23 -2.10
N TYR A 178 14.07 -9.26 -3.25
CA TYR A 178 15.29 -8.51 -3.49
C TYR A 178 14.98 -7.24 -4.26
N ILE A 179 15.72 -6.18 -3.94
CA ILE A 179 15.73 -4.94 -4.71
C ILE A 179 17.13 -4.65 -5.22
N TYR A 180 17.22 -4.17 -6.46
CA TYR A 180 18.46 -3.84 -7.15
C TYR A 180 18.56 -2.34 -7.41
N GLY A 181 19.76 -1.77 -7.23
CA GLY A 181 20.09 -0.39 -7.61
C GLY A 181 20.74 -0.28 -9.00
N VAL A 182 21.33 -1.38 -9.46
CA VAL A 182 21.80 -1.57 -10.85
C VAL A 182 21.89 -3.06 -11.12
N MET A 183 21.64 -3.45 -12.37
CA MET A 183 21.81 -4.83 -12.84
C MET A 183 22.19 -4.81 -14.32
N THR A 184 23.11 -5.68 -14.73
CA THR A 184 23.46 -5.92 -16.14
C THR A 184 22.59 -7.01 -16.76
N TYR A 185 22.47 -6.99 -18.10
CA TYR A 185 21.84 -8.09 -18.84
C TYR A 185 22.73 -9.31 -19.08
N ASN A 186 24.06 -9.23 -19.09
CA ASN A 186 24.96 -10.34 -19.45
C ASN A 186 24.63 -11.10 -20.79
N GLY A 187 24.32 -10.38 -21.87
CA GLY A 187 23.97 -10.95 -23.17
C GLY A 187 25.13 -11.39 -24.07
N ALA A 188 26.32 -11.60 -23.52
CA ALA A 188 27.56 -11.95 -24.25
C ALA A 188 28.04 -10.95 -25.34
N THR A 189 27.47 -9.76 -25.45
CA THR A 189 27.99 -8.67 -26.30
C THR A 189 28.69 -7.59 -25.47
N PRO A 190 29.80 -7.00 -25.93
CA PRO A 190 30.59 -6.06 -25.14
C PRO A 190 30.08 -4.60 -25.16
N HIS A 191 28.78 -4.36 -25.41
CA HIS A 191 28.19 -3.01 -25.37
C HIS A 191 28.12 -2.51 -23.94
N LYS A 192 28.30 -1.20 -23.76
CA LYS A 192 28.47 -0.60 -22.44
C LYS A 192 27.73 0.71 -22.29
N ALA A 193 27.37 1.01 -21.05
CA ALA A 193 26.79 2.28 -20.68
C ALA A 193 27.46 2.82 -19.40
N SER A 194 27.51 4.14 -19.29
CA SER A 194 27.83 4.85 -18.04
C SER A 194 26.59 5.62 -17.59
N ALA A 195 26.20 5.44 -16.34
CA ALA A 195 25.01 6.06 -15.77
C ALA A 195 25.03 5.99 -14.24
N TYR A 196 24.01 6.56 -13.62
CA TYR A 196 23.75 6.34 -12.20
C TYR A 196 22.26 6.23 -11.92
N SER A 197 21.96 5.56 -10.80
CA SER A 197 20.70 5.67 -10.07
C SER A 197 20.98 6.31 -8.71
N GLU A 198 20.13 7.21 -8.25
CA GLU A 198 20.28 7.84 -6.95
C GLU A 198 18.96 8.18 -6.28
N ASP A 199 19.05 8.48 -4.99
CA ASP A 199 17.93 8.91 -4.15
C ASP A 199 16.77 7.91 -4.17
N LEU A 200 17.09 6.62 -4.13
CA LEU A 200 16.10 5.55 -4.07
C LEU A 200 15.33 5.64 -2.74
N GLU A 201 14.07 6.03 -2.81
CA GLU A 201 13.15 6.03 -1.70
C GLU A 201 12.12 4.92 -1.92
N LEU A 202 12.08 3.97 -0.99
CA LEU A 202 11.10 2.89 -1.01
C LEU A 202 9.93 3.30 -0.12
N LEU A 203 8.87 3.80 -0.73
CA LEU A 203 7.58 3.81 -0.04
C LEU A 203 6.90 2.49 -0.40
N ALA A 204 6.88 1.55 0.54
CA ALA A 204 5.70 0.70 0.59
C ALA A 204 4.50 1.66 0.62
N SER A 205 3.46 1.38 -0.16
CA SER A 205 2.23 2.14 0.04
C SER A 205 1.90 1.92 1.53
N LEU A 206 2.02 2.94 2.36
CA LEU A 206 1.60 2.83 3.75
C LEU A 206 0.09 3.00 3.70
N GLU A 207 -0.61 1.99 3.18
CA GLU A 207 -2.05 2.00 3.22
C GLU A 207 -2.44 1.55 4.62
N THR A 208 -2.81 2.54 5.43
CA THR A 208 -3.57 2.27 6.64
C THR A 208 -4.91 1.62 6.26
N PRO A 209 -5.58 0.88 7.15
CA PRO A 209 -6.85 0.25 6.83
C PRO A 209 -7.89 1.30 6.41
N SER A 210 -8.94 0.91 5.69
CA SER A 210 -10.11 1.77 5.47
C SER A 210 -11.28 1.23 6.27
N VAL A 211 -11.95 2.09 7.05
CA VAL A 211 -13.06 1.69 7.92
C VAL A 211 -14.22 2.67 7.81
N THR A 212 -15.44 2.15 7.75
CA THR A 212 -16.69 2.90 7.73
C THR A 212 -17.40 2.74 9.08
N THR A 213 -17.78 3.85 9.71
CA THR A 213 -18.73 3.84 10.84
C THR A 213 -20.15 3.77 10.28
N LEU A 214 -20.94 2.79 10.72
CA LEU A 214 -22.36 2.68 10.40
C LEU A 214 -23.22 3.24 11.54
N SER A 215 -24.52 3.35 11.31
CA SER A 215 -25.48 3.73 12.35
C SER A 215 -25.43 2.77 13.53
N MET A 216 -25.45 3.31 14.75
CA MET A 216 -25.47 2.52 15.99
C MET A 216 -26.84 1.87 16.20
N THR A 217 -26.89 0.75 16.94
CA THR A 217 -28.10 -0.01 17.27
C THR A 217 -28.16 -0.36 18.77
N ASP A 218 -29.26 -0.99 19.21
CA ASP A 218 -29.44 -1.51 20.58
C ASP A 218 -29.19 -0.48 21.71
N TYR A 219 -29.76 0.71 21.54
CA TYR A 219 -29.65 1.81 22.50
C TYR A 219 -30.24 1.41 23.86
N ALA A 220 -29.41 1.48 24.90
CA ALA A 220 -29.81 1.35 26.29
C ALA A 220 -29.30 2.55 27.11
N THR A 221 -29.65 2.59 28.40
CA THR A 221 -29.27 3.70 29.30
C THR A 221 -27.76 3.82 29.50
N THR A 222 -27.02 2.69 29.41
CA THR A 222 -25.57 2.64 29.69
C THR A 222 -24.77 1.86 28.64
N THR A 223 -25.44 1.35 27.59
CA THR A 223 -24.81 0.54 26.53
C THR A 223 -25.39 0.87 25.16
N ILE A 224 -24.62 0.61 24.11
CA ILE A 224 -25.03 0.72 22.71
C ILE A 224 -24.20 -0.22 21.85
N THR A 225 -24.75 -0.73 20.74
CA THR A 225 -24.00 -1.54 19.77
C THR A 225 -23.41 -0.63 18.69
N GLY A 226 -22.07 -0.64 18.61
CA GLY A 226 -21.31 -0.05 17.52
C GLY A 226 -21.34 -0.93 16.28
N ASN A 227 -21.59 -0.36 15.11
CA ASN A 227 -21.58 -1.07 13.82
C ASN A 227 -20.54 -0.44 12.90
N GLY A 228 -19.66 -1.27 12.34
CA GLY A 228 -18.60 -0.81 11.43
C GLY A 228 -18.35 -1.78 10.28
N VAL A 229 -17.62 -1.31 9.27
CA VAL A 229 -17.15 -2.13 8.14
C VAL A 229 -15.67 -1.84 7.91
N ILE A 230 -14.83 -2.88 7.89
CA ILE A 230 -13.47 -2.77 7.37
C ILE A 230 -13.55 -2.94 5.86
N ASN A 231 -13.34 -1.86 5.11
CA ASN A 231 -13.41 -1.84 3.65
C ASN A 231 -12.10 -2.29 3.00
N SER A 232 -10.97 -2.02 3.65
CA SER A 232 -9.62 -2.43 3.23
C SER A 232 -8.79 -2.72 4.48
N LEU A 233 -7.94 -3.76 4.44
CA LEU A 233 -6.95 -4.02 5.49
C LEU A 233 -5.73 -3.08 5.38
N GLY A 234 -5.63 -2.36 4.25
CA GLY A 234 -4.36 -1.78 3.84
C GLY A 234 -3.37 -2.90 3.48
N LEU A 235 -2.09 -2.66 3.75
CA LEU A 235 -1.00 -3.56 3.33
C LEU A 235 -0.40 -4.42 4.45
N SER A 236 -0.98 -4.37 5.65
CA SER A 236 -0.65 -5.33 6.71
C SER A 236 -1.90 -5.74 7.46
N ALA A 237 -1.85 -6.91 8.10
CA ALA A 237 -2.98 -7.44 8.84
C ALA A 237 -3.45 -6.44 9.91
N VAL A 238 -4.75 -6.22 9.99
CA VAL A 238 -5.35 -5.39 11.04
C VAL A 238 -5.09 -6.06 12.38
N THR A 239 -4.35 -5.37 13.24
CA THR A 239 -3.92 -5.84 14.57
C THR A 239 -4.90 -5.45 15.68
N ALA A 240 -5.67 -4.38 15.46
CA ALA A 240 -6.73 -3.92 16.36
C ALA A 240 -7.87 -3.28 15.54
N HIS A 241 -9.12 -3.46 15.97
CA HIS A 241 -10.28 -2.78 15.38
C HIS A 241 -11.40 -2.63 16.40
N GLY A 242 -12.31 -1.70 16.17
CA GLY A 242 -13.45 -1.53 17.06
C GLY A 242 -14.06 -0.14 16.98
N HIS A 243 -14.46 0.42 18.11
CA HIS A 243 -15.06 1.76 18.18
C HIS A 243 -14.41 2.60 19.29
N ALA A 244 -14.15 3.88 18.99
CA ALA A 244 -13.75 4.90 19.95
C ALA A 244 -14.89 5.89 20.18
N TRP A 245 -15.06 6.40 21.41
CA TRP A 245 -16.11 7.38 21.74
C TRP A 245 -15.70 8.40 22.81
N ASN A 246 -16.28 9.60 22.70
CA ASN A 246 -16.11 10.70 23.66
C ASN A 246 -17.35 11.62 23.65
N THR A 247 -17.45 12.55 24.60
CA THR A 247 -18.47 13.62 24.60
C THR A 247 -18.13 14.75 23.63
N THR A 248 -16.89 14.77 23.11
CA THR A 248 -16.42 15.66 22.04
C THR A 248 -16.37 14.94 20.69
N ILE A 249 -16.43 15.70 19.59
CA ILE A 249 -16.29 15.17 18.23
C ILE A 249 -14.86 14.63 18.00
N ASP A 250 -14.72 13.75 17.01
CA ASP A 250 -13.44 13.13 16.60
C ASP A 250 -12.76 12.29 17.69
N PRO A 251 -13.47 11.38 18.38
CA PRO A 251 -12.84 10.49 19.34
C PRO A 251 -11.76 9.62 18.67
N VAL A 252 -10.71 9.31 19.42
CA VAL A 252 -9.57 8.48 19.00
C VAL A 252 -9.38 7.30 19.97
N THR A 253 -8.55 6.34 19.59
CA THR A 253 -8.25 5.15 20.43
C THR A 253 -7.61 5.48 21.78
N GLY A 254 -7.10 6.70 21.98
CA GLY A 254 -6.64 7.19 23.29
C GLY A 254 -7.74 7.67 24.25
N ASP A 255 -8.98 7.79 23.77
CA ASP A 255 -10.17 8.08 24.58
C ASP A 255 -10.79 6.78 25.15
N ASN A 256 -12.11 6.73 25.31
CA ASN A 256 -12.80 5.47 25.56
C ASN A 256 -12.85 4.67 24.26
N ASN A 257 -12.54 3.38 24.32
CA ASN A 257 -12.59 2.50 23.16
C ASN A 257 -13.04 1.08 23.53
N VAL A 258 -13.41 0.32 22.50
CA VAL A 258 -13.48 -1.14 22.53
C VAL A 258 -12.51 -1.63 21.48
N ASP A 259 -11.56 -2.47 21.88
CA ASP A 259 -10.68 -3.20 20.98
C ASP A 259 -11.16 -4.64 20.83
N ASN A 260 -11.64 -4.98 19.65
CA ASN A 260 -12.05 -6.32 19.26
C ASN A 260 -10.85 -7.20 18.83
N GLY A 261 -9.62 -6.67 18.85
CA GLY A 261 -8.40 -7.35 18.42
C GLY A 261 -8.24 -7.38 16.91
N THR A 262 -7.67 -8.46 16.38
CA THR A 262 -7.41 -8.61 14.94
C THR A 262 -8.70 -8.54 14.12
N GLY A 263 -8.65 -7.92 12.94
CA GLY A 263 -9.81 -7.72 12.06
C GLY A 263 -9.62 -8.27 10.65
N SER A 264 -10.73 -8.58 9.97
CA SER A 264 -10.77 -8.98 8.56
C SER A 264 -11.73 -8.08 7.78
N LEU A 265 -11.69 -8.14 6.45
CA LEU A 265 -12.64 -7.42 5.59
C LEU A 265 -14.09 -7.77 5.95
N GLY A 266 -14.96 -6.76 5.92
CA GLY A 266 -16.39 -6.93 6.15
C GLY A 266 -16.90 -6.24 7.41
N VAL A 267 -18.14 -6.60 7.78
CA VAL A 267 -18.87 -5.97 8.88
C VAL A 267 -18.37 -6.48 10.23
N PHE A 268 -18.38 -5.60 11.23
CA PHE A 268 -18.10 -5.94 12.62
C PHE A 268 -18.98 -5.12 13.57
N THR A 269 -19.10 -5.60 14.80
CA THR A 269 -19.80 -4.90 15.87
C THR A 269 -18.94 -4.79 17.12
N SER A 270 -19.20 -3.78 17.95
CA SER A 270 -18.54 -3.57 19.23
C SER A 270 -19.57 -3.27 20.32
N ALA A 271 -19.45 -3.88 21.50
CA ALA A 271 -20.33 -3.58 22.63
C ALA A 271 -19.79 -2.38 23.41
N ILE A 272 -20.34 -1.18 23.16
CA ILE A 272 -19.97 0.05 23.87
C ILE A 272 -20.72 0.07 25.19
N THR A 273 -19.99 0.19 26.30
CA THR A 273 -20.54 0.12 27.67
C THR A 273 -20.01 1.25 28.55
N GLY A 274 -20.54 1.37 29.78
CA GLY A 274 -20.08 2.37 30.74
C GLY A 274 -20.55 3.80 30.44
N LEU A 275 -21.63 3.94 29.66
CA LEU A 275 -22.18 5.25 29.29
C LEU A 275 -23.08 5.81 30.40
N ILE A 276 -23.20 7.14 30.46
CA ILE A 276 -24.07 7.84 31.41
C ILE A 276 -25.43 8.07 30.75
N ASP A 277 -26.54 7.79 31.44
CA ASP A 277 -27.90 8.01 30.92
C ASP A 277 -28.17 9.50 30.64
N GLY A 278 -28.87 9.79 29.54
CA GLY A 278 -29.18 11.14 29.07
C GLY A 278 -28.02 11.90 28.41
N GLN A 279 -26.82 11.30 28.29
CA GLN A 279 -25.62 11.98 27.82
C GLN A 279 -25.42 11.80 26.30
N THR A 280 -24.98 12.88 25.65
CA THR A 280 -24.62 12.84 24.22
C THR A 280 -23.14 12.51 24.03
N TYR A 281 -22.87 11.63 23.07
CA TYR A 281 -21.55 11.16 22.68
C TYR A 281 -21.38 11.21 21.15
N TRP A 282 -20.12 11.14 20.74
CA TRP A 282 -19.69 10.88 19.38
C TRP A 282 -18.89 9.58 19.38
N ALA A 283 -19.10 8.74 18.37
CA ALA A 283 -18.36 7.51 18.18
C ALA A 283 -17.88 7.34 16.74
N ARG A 284 -16.76 6.63 16.58
CA ARG A 284 -16.13 6.31 15.30
C ARG A 284 -15.65 4.87 15.33
N ALA A 285 -15.93 4.13 14.26
CA ALA A 285 -15.25 2.86 13.99
C ALA A 285 -13.78 3.14 13.72
N TYR A 286 -12.87 2.26 14.16
CA TYR A 286 -11.44 2.34 13.88
C TYR A 286 -10.87 0.98 13.45
N ALA A 287 -9.76 1.02 12.73
CA ALA A 287 -8.93 -0.13 12.43
C ALA A 287 -7.46 0.28 12.41
N THR A 288 -6.59 -0.59 12.94
CA THR A 288 -5.15 -0.37 13.10
C THR A 288 -4.37 -1.51 12.45
N ASN A 289 -3.39 -1.16 11.62
CA ASN A 289 -2.37 -2.09 11.14
C ASN A 289 -0.98 -1.56 11.49
N SER A 290 0.10 -2.16 10.97
CA SER A 290 1.47 -1.70 11.25
C SER A 290 1.75 -0.26 10.82
N GLU A 291 0.96 0.25 9.87
CA GLU A 291 1.16 1.58 9.27
C GLU A 291 0.37 2.68 9.96
N GLY A 292 -0.64 2.31 10.75
CA GLY A 292 -1.34 3.25 11.62
C GLY A 292 -2.81 2.91 11.83
N THR A 293 -3.51 3.86 12.44
CA THR A 293 -4.93 3.76 12.78
C THR A 293 -5.73 4.71 11.93
N THR A 294 -6.79 4.20 11.29
CA THR A 294 -7.81 5.02 10.64
C THR A 294 -9.12 4.98 11.38
N TYR A 295 -9.95 5.96 11.08
CA TYR A 295 -11.22 6.17 11.72
C TYR A 295 -12.28 6.50 10.67
N GLY A 296 -13.46 5.91 10.84
CA GLY A 296 -14.62 6.25 10.02
C GLY A 296 -15.18 7.63 10.35
N ALA A 297 -16.32 7.94 9.75
CA ALA A 297 -17.07 9.16 10.04
C ALA A 297 -17.59 9.18 11.49
N ASN A 298 -17.80 10.39 12.02
CA ASN A 298 -18.44 10.58 13.31
C ASN A 298 -19.92 10.18 13.26
N VAL A 299 -20.36 9.39 14.24
CA VAL A 299 -21.77 9.17 14.52
C VAL A 299 -22.09 9.75 15.89
N LYS A 300 -23.03 10.70 15.92
CA LYS A 300 -23.55 11.29 17.15
C LYS A 300 -24.68 10.44 17.69
N PHE A 301 -24.67 10.16 18.98
CA PHE A 301 -25.78 9.51 19.66
C PHE A 301 -26.00 10.09 21.05
N THR A 302 -27.21 9.93 21.57
CA THR A 302 -27.54 10.25 22.97
C THR A 302 -27.96 8.95 23.62
N THR A 303 -27.36 8.62 24.76
CA THR A 303 -27.89 7.57 25.61
C THR A 303 -29.22 8.04 26.13
N ASN A 304 -30.28 7.55 25.53
CA ASN A 304 -31.55 7.52 26.20
C ASN A 304 -32.03 6.10 26.05
N ARG A 305 -32.67 5.58 27.10
CA ARG A 305 -33.74 4.64 26.80
C ARG A 305 -34.68 5.42 25.90
N SER A 306 -34.82 5.01 24.64
CA SER A 306 -36.06 5.31 23.93
C SER A 306 -37.12 4.83 24.89
N ASN A 307 -37.74 5.76 25.63
CA ASN A 307 -38.95 5.46 26.35
C ASN A 307 -39.81 4.82 25.28
N LEU A 308 -40.11 3.53 25.46
CA LEU A 308 -41.26 2.91 24.82
C LEU A 308 -42.33 3.99 24.89
N GLU A 309 -42.70 4.51 23.72
CA GLU A 309 -43.69 5.54 23.62
C GLU A 309 -44.96 4.90 24.18
N LEU A 310 -45.29 5.25 25.42
CA LEU A 310 -46.49 4.76 26.07
C LEU A 310 -47.66 5.36 25.31
N ILE A 311 -48.23 4.60 24.39
CA ILE A 311 -49.50 4.95 23.78
C ILE A 311 -50.54 4.93 24.89
N PRO A 312 -51.17 6.07 25.24
CA PRO A 312 -52.08 6.11 26.38
C PRO A 312 -53.29 5.20 26.15
N GLY A 313 -53.44 4.16 26.96
CA GLY A 313 -54.58 3.23 26.90
C GLY A 313 -54.27 1.77 26.58
N GLU A 314 -53.00 1.38 26.39
CA GLU A 314 -52.61 -0.02 26.16
C GLU A 314 -51.75 -0.61 27.28
N TYR A 315 -51.71 -1.94 27.34
CA TYR A 315 -50.85 -2.68 28.28
C TYR A 315 -49.44 -2.81 27.70
N SER A 316 -48.43 -2.66 28.56
CA SER A 316 -47.03 -2.84 28.20
C SER A 316 -46.31 -3.70 29.23
N ILE A 317 -45.20 -4.33 28.83
CA ILE A 317 -44.37 -5.12 29.75
C ILE A 317 -43.13 -4.31 30.14
N LYS A 318 -42.87 -4.23 31.44
CA LYS A 318 -41.70 -3.54 32.00
C LYS A 318 -40.97 -4.50 32.93
N GLY A 319 -39.81 -4.99 32.48
CA GLY A 319 -39.18 -6.14 33.13
C GLY A 319 -40.00 -7.42 32.88
N GLU A 320 -40.30 -8.19 33.92
CA GLU A 320 -41.18 -9.37 33.86
C GLU A 320 -42.65 -9.07 34.22
N LYS A 321 -43.01 -7.81 34.45
CA LYS A 321 -44.33 -7.41 34.95
C LYS A 321 -45.14 -6.69 33.88
N LEU A 322 -46.47 -6.87 33.93
CA LEU A 322 -47.43 -6.17 33.08
C LEU A 322 -47.84 -4.84 33.73
N HIS A 323 -47.80 -3.77 32.95
CA HIS A 323 -48.12 -2.40 33.37
C HIS A 323 -49.20 -1.83 32.46
N TYR A 324 -50.14 -1.08 33.04
CA TYR A 324 -51.14 -0.31 32.31
C TYR A 324 -50.87 1.19 32.50
N VAL A 325 -50.98 1.97 31.43
CA VAL A 325 -50.85 3.43 31.49
C VAL A 325 -52.13 4.08 31.02
N SER A 326 -52.71 4.89 31.91
CA SER A 326 -53.97 5.58 31.62
C SER A 326 -53.80 6.65 30.54
N LYS A 327 -54.92 7.07 29.95
CA LYS A 327 -54.97 8.20 28.99
C LYS A 327 -54.45 9.53 29.55
N THR A 328 -54.28 9.62 30.86
CA THR A 328 -53.74 10.78 31.59
C THR A 328 -52.26 10.64 31.94
N GLY A 329 -51.59 9.57 31.47
CA GLY A 329 -50.16 9.33 31.70
C GLY A 329 -49.81 8.74 33.05
N LYS A 330 -50.80 8.27 33.83
CA LYS A 330 -50.55 7.64 35.13
C LYS A 330 -50.33 6.14 34.95
N GLU A 331 -49.19 5.64 35.42
CA GLU A 331 -48.80 4.22 35.34
C GLU A 331 -49.35 3.43 36.54
N TYR A 332 -49.79 2.20 36.26
CA TYR A 332 -50.25 1.23 37.24
C TYR A 332 -49.56 -0.12 36.97
N GLU A 333 -48.87 -0.66 37.97
CA GLU A 333 -48.42 -2.05 37.95
C GLU A 333 -49.64 -2.97 38.11
N VAL A 334 -49.83 -3.91 37.19
CA VAL A 334 -50.95 -4.86 37.25
C VAL A 334 -50.46 -6.13 37.96
N GLN A 335 -51.01 -6.40 39.15
CA GLN A 335 -50.67 -7.59 39.93
C GLN A 335 -51.53 -8.78 39.49
N GLY A 336 -50.91 -9.83 38.95
CA GLY A 336 -51.53 -11.09 38.55
C GLY A 336 -50.56 -12.02 37.80
N ILE A 337 -50.88 -13.30 37.71
CA ILE A 337 -50.14 -14.28 36.89
C ILE A 337 -50.89 -14.39 35.55
N ALA A 338 -50.20 -14.18 34.43
CA ALA A 338 -50.75 -14.44 33.11
C ALA A 338 -51.04 -15.95 32.99
N VAL A 339 -52.28 -16.31 32.63
CA VAL A 339 -52.65 -17.69 32.31
C VAL A 339 -52.25 -17.99 30.88
#